data_AF-A0A1L9VIA0-F1
#
_entry.id   AF-A0A1L9VIA0-F1
#
_cell.length_a   1.000
_cell.length_b   1.000
_cell.length_c   1.000
_cell.angle_alpha   90.00
_cell.angle_beta   90.00
_cell.angle_gamma   90.00
#
_symmetry.space_group_name_H-M   'P 1'
#
loop_
_entity.id
_entity.type
_entity.pdbx_description
1 polymer ?
#
loop_
_entity_poly.entity_id
_entity_poly.type
_entity_poly.pdbx_seq_one_letter_code
_entity_poly.pdbx_strand_id
1 'polypeptide(L)'
;MLGASFFFNRNEGDRSNSQKFFSAITVQLMAHFREKAGAVRLALEHESWITSKAFGPQFRDLVYQPLTNVRWQRPIVLVVDALDEYESTDDEDIRSMLNMLPTLKQIDSVKVTIFIISRPELPIRQEIHKIPIEDHDRLVLQNLSSALVKHDLTVFFRFGFQKILAEREGDISSEGWPGEETIYILTEKAYPLFIFASTICRFVADETEDPEERLAGIMEYYQTTGHASQLDQTYRPDLNYLLAGKSEKDFLMLLKRSESVPFPLSLSTRMVQSAKRCLVLIFRPSRRWLTGIAEYGD
;
A
#
# COMPACT_ATOMS: atom_id res chain seq x y z
N MET A 1 0.25 14.57 -9.14
CA MET A 1 0.81 14.97 -7.83
C MET A 1 0.06 14.22 -6.75
N LEU A 2 0.72 13.68 -5.73
CA LEU A 2 0.02 13.13 -4.56
C LEU A 2 -0.58 14.31 -3.78
N GLY A 3 -1.89 14.33 -3.57
CA GLY A 3 -2.55 15.39 -2.79
C GLY A 3 -2.96 14.97 -1.40
N ALA A 4 -3.34 13.71 -1.22
CA ALA A 4 -3.53 13.14 0.11
C ALA A 4 -3.41 11.61 0.06
N SER A 5 -3.04 11.03 1.19
CA SER A 5 -3.06 9.60 1.44
C SER A 5 -3.63 9.30 2.81
N PHE A 6 -4.39 8.22 2.92
CA PHE A 6 -4.92 7.73 4.18
C PHE A 6 -4.81 6.20 4.25
N PHE A 7 -4.40 5.69 5.40
CA PHE A 7 -4.25 4.27 5.68
C PHE A 7 -5.19 3.87 6.81
N PHE A 8 -6.11 2.97 6.54
CA PHE A 8 -6.96 2.40 7.59
C PHE A 8 -6.17 1.35 8.36
N ASN A 9 -6.17 1.50 9.69
CA ASN A 9 -5.51 0.59 10.59
C ASN A 9 -6.41 0.35 11.80
N ARG A 10 -6.91 -0.88 11.94
CA ARG A 10 -7.76 -1.29 13.06
C ARG A 10 -6.99 -1.39 14.40
N ASN A 11 -5.66 -1.55 14.35
CA ASN A 11 -4.85 -1.79 15.54
C ASN A 11 -4.32 -0.50 16.18
N GLU A 12 -4.38 0.64 15.48
CA GLU A 12 -4.01 1.96 15.98
C GLU A 12 -5.23 2.69 16.55
N GLY A 13 -5.60 2.39 17.79
CA GLY A 13 -6.45 3.25 18.61
C GLY A 13 -7.86 3.55 18.07
N ASP A 14 -8.75 2.57 18.24
CA ASP A 14 -10.15 2.71 18.65
C ASP A 14 -10.98 3.75 17.88
N ARG A 15 -11.66 3.35 16.78
CA ARG A 15 -12.66 4.10 15.97
C ARG A 15 -12.31 5.52 15.46
N SER A 16 -11.29 6.16 16.04
CA SER A 16 -10.90 7.54 15.85
C SER A 16 -10.17 7.70 14.54
N ASN A 17 -9.49 6.66 14.06
CA ASN A 17 -8.85 6.63 12.75
C ASN A 17 -9.91 6.77 11.64
N SER A 18 -10.92 5.90 11.65
CA SER A 18 -12.03 5.88 10.70
C SER A 18 -12.79 7.21 10.62
N GLN A 19 -13.12 7.81 11.76
CA GLN A 19 -13.86 9.09 11.82
C GLN A 19 -13.04 10.30 11.34
N LYS A 20 -11.71 10.18 11.29
CA LYS A 20 -10.80 11.24 10.83
C LYS A 20 -10.51 11.15 9.33
N PHE A 21 -11.03 10.15 8.61
CA PHE A 21 -10.72 9.95 7.20
C PHE A 21 -10.87 11.23 6.36
N PHE A 22 -12.06 11.84 6.38
CA PHE A 22 -12.32 13.02 5.56
C PHE A 22 -11.59 14.27 6.07
N SER A 23 -11.46 14.46 7.39
CA SER A 23 -10.70 15.61 7.92
C SER A 23 -9.21 15.51 7.57
N ALA A 24 -8.60 14.33 7.73
CA ALA A 24 -7.20 14.09 7.39
C ALA A 24 -6.92 14.28 5.89
N ILE A 25 -7.77 13.75 5.01
CA ILE A 25 -7.67 13.97 3.56
C ILE A 25 -7.78 15.47 3.24
N THR A 26 -8.71 16.16 3.89
CA THR A 26 -8.96 17.60 3.67
C THR A 26 -7.77 18.46 4.09
N VAL A 27 -7.21 18.21 5.27
CA VAL A 27 -6.01 18.90 5.77
C VAL A 27 -4.85 18.75 4.81
N GLN A 28 -4.58 17.52 4.35
CA GLN A 28 -3.52 17.24 3.38
C GLN A 28 -3.75 17.98 2.05
N LEU A 29 -4.97 17.91 1.52
CA LEU A 29 -5.34 18.64 0.29
C LEU A 29 -5.14 20.15 0.45
N MET A 30 -5.61 20.74 1.55
CA MET A 30 -5.51 22.18 1.77
C MET A 30 -4.08 22.68 2.00
N ALA A 31 -3.18 21.82 2.49
CA ALA A 31 -1.76 22.15 2.56
C ALA A 31 -1.17 22.46 1.17
N HIS A 32 -1.76 21.91 0.09
CA HIS A 32 -1.39 22.22 -1.29
C HIS A 32 -2.08 23.48 -1.84
N PHE A 33 -3.24 23.86 -1.31
CA PHE A 33 -4.07 24.98 -1.80
C PHE A 33 -3.98 26.23 -0.89
N ARG A 34 -2.79 26.53 -0.35
CA ARG A 34 -2.59 27.53 0.73
C ARG A 34 -3.29 28.88 0.48
N GLU A 35 -3.40 29.34 -0.76
CA GLU A 35 -4.06 30.61 -1.12
C GLU A 35 -5.59 30.62 -0.93
N LYS A 36 -6.22 29.44 -0.73
CA LYS A 36 -7.68 29.28 -0.62
C LYS A 36 -8.14 28.52 0.63
N ALA A 37 -7.24 28.29 1.60
CA ALA A 37 -7.50 27.48 2.78
C ALA A 37 -8.53 28.10 3.77
N GLY A 38 -8.95 29.36 3.60
CA GLY A 38 -9.78 30.08 4.58
C GLY A 38 -11.14 29.44 4.89
N ALA A 39 -11.90 29.02 3.87
CA ALA A 39 -13.22 28.41 4.07
C ALA A 39 -13.13 27.02 4.71
N VAL A 40 -12.08 26.27 4.39
CA VAL A 40 -11.84 24.93 4.92
C VAL A 40 -11.29 24.98 6.33
N ARG A 41 -10.45 25.98 6.64
CA ARG A 41 -9.96 26.22 7.99
C ARG A 41 -11.10 26.43 8.97
N LEU A 42 -12.16 27.17 8.61
CA LEU A 42 -13.34 27.34 9.46
C LEU A 42 -14.11 26.04 9.70
N ALA A 43 -14.20 25.16 8.69
CA ALA A 43 -14.83 23.85 8.83
C ALA A 43 -13.99 22.90 9.72
N LEU A 44 -12.66 23.00 9.63
CA LEU A 44 -11.70 22.21 10.42
C LEU A 44 -11.48 22.75 11.84
N GLU A 45 -11.62 24.06 12.08
CA GLU A 45 -11.57 24.68 13.42
C GLU A 45 -12.66 24.11 14.34
N HIS A 46 -13.70 23.54 13.74
CA HIS A 46 -14.74 22.81 14.43
C HIS A 46 -14.61 21.28 14.17
N GLU A 47 -13.40 20.72 14.13
CA GLU A 47 -13.19 19.30 13.79
C GLU A 47 -14.00 18.31 14.67
N SER A 48 -14.21 18.62 15.95
CA SER A 48 -14.87 17.70 16.89
C SER A 48 -16.37 17.46 16.64
N TRP A 49 -17.11 18.42 16.08
CA TRP A 49 -18.53 18.19 15.70
C TRP A 49 -18.65 17.59 14.30
N ILE A 50 -17.68 17.85 13.40
CA ILE A 50 -17.81 17.37 12.03
C ILE A 50 -17.46 15.89 11.95
N THR A 51 -16.47 15.42 12.71
CA THR A 51 -16.10 14.00 12.78
C THR A 51 -17.16 13.13 13.48
N SER A 52 -18.09 13.74 14.24
CA SER A 52 -19.23 13.03 14.86
C SER A 52 -20.46 12.93 13.96
N LYS A 53 -20.46 13.58 12.79
CA LYS A 53 -21.52 13.42 11.77
C LYS A 53 -21.35 12.12 10.98
N ALA A 54 -22.42 11.71 10.30
CA ALA A 54 -22.37 10.67 9.28
C ALA A 54 -21.40 11.04 8.12
N PHE A 55 -20.91 10.02 7.42
CA PHE A 55 -19.94 10.14 6.31
C PHE A 55 -20.39 11.08 5.18
N GLY A 56 -21.68 11.08 4.84
CA GLY A 56 -22.24 11.94 3.79
C GLY A 56 -21.99 13.44 4.02
N PRO A 57 -22.49 13.99 5.14
CA PRO A 57 -22.19 15.37 5.54
C PRO A 57 -20.70 15.68 5.64
N GLN A 58 -19.89 14.77 6.19
CA GLN A 58 -18.43 14.96 6.28
C GLN A 58 -17.80 15.11 4.89
N PHE A 59 -18.07 14.17 3.98
CA PHE A 59 -17.56 14.20 2.61
C PHE A 59 -17.95 15.49 1.88
N ARG A 60 -19.22 15.89 1.97
CA ARG A 60 -19.73 17.09 1.32
C ARG A 60 -19.04 18.34 1.84
N ASP A 61 -19.01 18.51 3.16
CA ASP A 61 -18.58 19.75 3.81
C ASP A 61 -17.05 19.88 3.83
N LEU A 62 -16.31 18.77 3.96
CA LEU A 62 -14.85 18.76 4.08
C LEU A 62 -14.12 18.53 2.75
N VAL A 63 -14.65 17.71 1.84
CA VAL A 63 -13.95 17.33 0.61
C VAL A 63 -14.60 17.94 -0.62
N TYR A 64 -15.88 17.65 -0.87
CA TYR A 64 -16.54 18.01 -2.13
C TYR A 64 -16.65 19.53 -2.30
N GLN A 65 -17.28 20.24 -1.36
CA GLN A 65 -17.48 21.69 -1.44
C GLN A 65 -16.15 22.47 -1.43
N PRO A 66 -15.13 22.08 -0.66
CA PRO A 66 -13.82 22.71 -0.78
C PRO A 66 -13.19 22.54 -2.16
N LEU A 67 -13.27 21.35 -2.75
CA LEU A 67 -12.69 21.07 -4.06
C LEU A 67 -13.39 21.83 -5.20
N THR A 68 -14.71 22.07 -5.11
CA THR A 68 -15.42 22.89 -6.10
C THR A 68 -15.02 24.37 -6.07
N ASN A 69 -14.56 24.88 -4.92
CA ASN A 69 -14.20 26.29 -4.72
C ASN A 69 -12.71 26.62 -4.98
N VAL A 70 -11.85 25.60 -5.04
CA VAL A 70 -10.46 25.76 -5.51
C VAL A 70 -10.40 25.70 -7.03
N ARG A 71 -9.43 26.40 -7.65
CA ARG A 71 -9.12 26.20 -9.07
C ARG A 71 -7.72 25.65 -9.14
N TRP A 72 -7.58 24.43 -9.63
CA TRP A 72 -6.29 23.75 -9.67
C TRP A 72 -6.14 22.95 -10.96
N GLN A 73 -5.16 23.33 -11.77
CA GLN A 73 -5.00 22.77 -13.11
C GLN A 73 -4.27 21.42 -13.13
N ARG A 74 -3.47 21.11 -12.10
CA ARG A 74 -2.66 19.89 -12.07
C ARG A 74 -3.46 18.71 -11.50
N PRO A 75 -3.41 17.51 -12.10
CA PRO A 75 -4.06 16.34 -11.53
C PRO A 75 -3.54 16.00 -10.14
N ILE A 76 -4.48 15.68 -9.25
CA ILE A 76 -4.24 15.27 -7.88
C ILE A 76 -4.59 13.79 -7.73
N VAL A 77 -3.75 13.09 -6.99
CA VAL A 77 -3.95 11.69 -6.63
C VAL A 77 -4.34 11.61 -5.16
N LEU A 78 -5.43 10.92 -4.88
CA LEU A 78 -5.85 10.49 -3.55
C LEU A 78 -5.57 9.00 -3.41
N VAL A 79 -4.92 8.60 -2.32
CA VAL A 79 -4.65 7.18 -2.04
C VAL A 79 -5.38 6.79 -0.76
N VAL A 80 -6.22 5.77 -0.86
CA VAL A 80 -6.92 5.14 0.26
C VAL A 80 -6.42 3.71 0.36
N ASP A 81 -5.75 3.40 1.46
CA ASP A 81 -5.06 2.12 1.64
C ASP A 81 -5.68 1.32 2.80
N ALA A 82 -5.64 -0.01 2.66
CA ALA A 82 -6.22 -1.00 3.57
C ALA A 82 -7.70 -0.74 3.94
N LEU A 83 -8.55 -0.37 2.97
CA LEU A 83 -9.97 -0.03 3.23
C LEU A 83 -10.76 -1.13 4.00
N ASP A 84 -10.36 -2.38 3.86
CA ASP A 84 -10.92 -3.53 4.56
C ASP A 84 -10.60 -3.57 6.07
N GLU A 85 -9.61 -2.80 6.52
CA GLU A 85 -9.34 -2.59 7.95
C GLU A 85 -10.23 -1.49 8.55
N TYR A 86 -11.24 -1.00 7.79
CA TYR A 86 -12.26 -0.09 8.30
C TYR A 86 -13.16 -0.78 9.32
N GLU A 87 -13.10 -0.33 10.57
CA GLU A 87 -13.94 -0.85 11.64
C GLU A 87 -15.34 -0.21 11.61
N SER A 88 -16.36 -0.99 11.25
CA SER A 88 -17.77 -0.57 11.41
C SER A 88 -18.68 -1.72 11.81
N THR A 89 -19.82 -1.35 12.40
CA THR A 89 -20.83 -2.32 12.84
C THR A 89 -21.73 -2.79 11.70
N ASP A 90 -21.93 -1.99 10.65
CA ASP A 90 -23.03 -2.20 9.68
C ASP A 90 -22.63 -2.04 8.20
N ASP A 91 -21.33 -1.92 7.88
CA ASP A 91 -20.76 -1.69 6.54
C ASP A 91 -21.32 -0.47 5.76
N GLU A 92 -22.27 0.29 6.31
CA GLU A 92 -22.95 1.41 5.64
C GLU A 92 -22.00 2.54 5.26
N ASP A 93 -21.00 2.81 6.08
CA ASP A 93 -20.02 3.86 5.82
C ASP A 93 -19.09 3.50 4.65
N ILE A 94 -18.65 2.23 4.56
CA ILE A 94 -17.85 1.73 3.41
C ILE A 94 -18.67 1.90 2.13
N ARG A 95 -19.94 1.47 2.16
CA ARG A 95 -20.86 1.61 1.03
C ARG A 95 -21.04 3.07 0.65
N SER A 96 -21.27 3.94 1.62
CA SER A 96 -21.41 5.37 1.41
C SER A 96 -20.15 5.96 0.78
N MET A 97 -18.96 5.61 1.29
CA MET A 97 -17.69 6.10 0.77
C MET A 97 -17.44 5.66 -0.67
N LEU A 98 -17.66 4.38 -0.99
CA LEU A 98 -17.48 3.84 -2.34
C LEU A 98 -18.46 4.46 -3.36
N ASN A 99 -19.62 4.94 -2.90
CA ASN A 99 -20.58 5.67 -3.75
C ASN A 99 -20.24 7.16 -3.87
N MET A 100 -19.63 7.77 -2.85
CA MET A 100 -19.32 9.20 -2.82
C MET A 100 -18.01 9.57 -3.51
N LEU A 101 -16.92 8.83 -3.25
CA LEU A 101 -15.61 9.12 -3.83
C LEU A 101 -15.62 9.27 -5.37
N PRO A 102 -16.34 8.42 -6.14
CA PRO A 102 -16.41 8.55 -7.59
C PRO A 102 -17.04 9.88 -8.05
N THR A 103 -17.86 10.52 -7.22
CA THR A 103 -18.49 11.81 -7.56
C THR A 103 -17.49 12.95 -7.70
N LEU A 104 -16.28 12.83 -7.13
CA LEU A 104 -15.21 13.81 -7.30
C LEU A 104 -14.79 14.00 -8.76
N LYS A 105 -15.04 13.02 -9.64
CA LYS A 105 -14.80 13.15 -11.09
C LYS A 105 -15.69 14.21 -11.77
N GLN A 106 -16.79 14.61 -11.12
CA GLN A 106 -17.75 15.60 -11.61
C GLN A 106 -17.29 17.05 -11.30
N ILE A 107 -16.24 17.21 -10.50
CA ILE A 107 -15.70 18.52 -10.15
C ILE A 107 -14.80 19.01 -11.29
N ASP A 108 -15.22 20.06 -11.99
CA ASP A 108 -14.44 20.64 -13.11
C ASP A 108 -13.24 21.47 -12.65
N SER A 109 -13.26 21.94 -11.41
CA SER A 109 -12.30 22.90 -10.88
C SER A 109 -10.97 22.26 -10.46
N VAL A 110 -10.93 20.92 -10.32
CA VAL A 110 -9.74 20.13 -10.01
C VAL A 110 -9.88 18.70 -10.53
N LYS A 111 -8.82 18.18 -11.16
CA LYS A 111 -8.78 16.80 -11.65
C LYS A 111 -8.32 15.86 -10.54
N VAL A 112 -9.22 15.02 -10.04
CA VAL A 112 -8.92 14.05 -8.97
C VAL A 112 -8.88 12.63 -9.54
N THR A 113 -7.81 11.90 -9.22
CA THR A 113 -7.67 10.46 -9.44
C THR A 113 -7.61 9.78 -8.08
N ILE A 114 -8.37 8.70 -7.88
CA ILE A 114 -8.46 8.02 -6.59
C ILE A 114 -7.96 6.60 -6.75
N PHE A 115 -6.98 6.22 -5.94
CA PHE A 115 -6.51 4.84 -5.79
C PHE A 115 -7.07 4.30 -4.48
N ILE A 116 -7.83 3.21 -4.55
CA ILE A 116 -8.28 2.47 -3.37
C ILE A 116 -7.61 1.11 -3.39
N ILE A 117 -6.88 0.78 -2.32
CA ILE A 117 -6.20 -0.49 -2.12
C ILE A 117 -6.92 -1.19 -0.97
N SER A 118 -7.34 -2.43 -1.20
CA SER A 118 -8.08 -3.19 -0.19
C SER A 118 -8.08 -4.67 -0.47
N ARG A 119 -8.30 -5.50 0.56
CA ARG A 119 -8.71 -6.89 0.36
C ARG A 119 -10.13 -6.97 -0.24
N PRO A 120 -10.42 -7.93 -1.13
CA PRO A 120 -11.72 -8.08 -1.77
C PRO A 120 -12.74 -8.73 -0.82
N GLU A 121 -12.90 -8.17 0.38
CA GLU A 121 -13.92 -8.59 1.33
C GLU A 121 -15.32 -8.39 0.75
N LEU A 122 -16.30 -9.16 1.23
CA LEU A 122 -17.61 -9.25 0.60
C LEU A 122 -18.31 -7.88 0.45
N PRO A 123 -18.37 -7.00 1.49
CA PRO A 123 -19.05 -5.71 1.38
C PRO A 123 -18.41 -4.81 0.32
N ILE A 124 -17.07 -4.73 0.32
CA ILE A 124 -16.29 -3.94 -0.63
C ILE A 124 -16.50 -4.47 -2.05
N ARG A 125 -16.38 -5.79 -2.25
CA ARG A 125 -16.58 -6.41 -3.57
C ARG A 125 -17.98 -6.15 -4.11
N GLN A 126 -19.02 -6.25 -3.29
CA GLN A 126 -20.40 -6.06 -3.72
C GLN A 126 -20.66 -4.63 -4.20
N GLU A 127 -20.17 -3.62 -3.50
CA GLU A 127 -20.35 -2.22 -3.92
C GLU A 127 -19.60 -1.87 -5.18
N ILE A 128 -18.36 -2.37 -5.32
CA ILE A 128 -17.57 -2.13 -6.53
C ILE A 128 -18.28 -2.64 -7.78
N HIS A 129 -18.94 -3.80 -7.69
CA HIS A 129 -19.71 -4.38 -8.81
C HIS A 129 -20.94 -3.54 -9.19
N LYS A 130 -21.40 -2.62 -8.33
CA LYS A 130 -22.50 -1.70 -8.63
C LYS A 130 -22.01 -0.44 -9.34
N ILE A 131 -20.71 -0.13 -9.26
CA ILE A 131 -20.11 1.03 -9.91
C ILE A 131 -19.97 0.73 -11.41
N PRO A 132 -20.37 1.63 -12.32
CA PRO A 132 -20.16 1.45 -13.75
C PRO A 132 -18.68 1.22 -14.09
N ILE A 133 -18.40 0.31 -15.03
CA ILE A 133 -17.02 -0.03 -15.42
C ILE A 133 -16.32 1.13 -16.13
N GLU A 134 -17.06 2.04 -16.77
CA GLU A 134 -16.51 3.27 -17.35
C GLU A 134 -15.95 4.25 -16.30
N ASP A 135 -16.34 4.09 -15.04
CA ASP A 135 -15.99 5.00 -13.95
C ASP A 135 -14.79 4.53 -13.14
N HIS A 136 -14.37 3.28 -13.30
CA HIS A 136 -13.25 2.73 -12.54
C HIS A 136 -12.48 1.66 -13.31
N ASP A 137 -11.16 1.63 -13.13
CA ASP A 137 -10.36 0.46 -13.45
C ASP A 137 -10.24 -0.43 -12.21
N ARG A 138 -10.20 -1.74 -12.44
CA ARG A 138 -10.10 -2.76 -11.41
C ARG A 138 -8.90 -3.65 -11.68
N LEU A 139 -7.93 -3.66 -10.77
CA LEU A 139 -6.79 -4.57 -10.80
C LEU A 139 -6.85 -5.52 -9.61
N VAL A 140 -7.06 -6.81 -9.87
CA VAL A 140 -6.99 -7.84 -8.82
C VAL A 140 -5.60 -8.47 -8.86
N LEU A 141 -4.79 -8.26 -7.81
CA LEU A 141 -3.40 -8.72 -7.80
C LEU A 141 -3.26 -10.24 -7.85
N GLN A 142 -4.26 -10.98 -7.36
CA GLN A 142 -4.27 -12.45 -7.43
C GLN A 142 -4.34 -12.99 -8.87
N ASN A 143 -4.76 -12.16 -9.83
CA ASN A 143 -4.89 -12.54 -11.23
C ASN A 143 -3.61 -12.20 -12.04
N LEU A 144 -2.58 -11.64 -11.39
CA LEU A 144 -1.30 -11.43 -12.05
C LEU A 144 -0.65 -12.78 -12.38
N SER A 145 0.01 -12.85 -13.54
CA SER A 145 0.71 -14.07 -13.93
C SER A 145 1.79 -14.41 -12.91
N SER A 146 1.93 -15.70 -12.57
CA SER A 146 2.98 -16.17 -11.67
C SER A 146 4.37 -15.78 -12.18
N ALA A 147 4.57 -15.79 -13.50
CA ALA A 147 5.81 -15.36 -14.15
C ALA A 147 6.16 -13.90 -13.83
N LEU A 148 5.18 -12.98 -13.88
CA LEU A 148 5.40 -11.56 -13.55
C LEU A 148 5.76 -11.37 -12.08
N VAL A 149 5.00 -11.99 -11.16
CA VAL A 149 5.26 -11.85 -9.72
C VAL A 149 6.63 -12.43 -9.34
N LYS A 150 7.01 -13.58 -9.93
CA LYS A 150 8.34 -14.17 -9.74
C LYS A 150 9.43 -13.26 -10.31
N HIS A 151 9.23 -12.69 -11.49
CA HIS A 151 10.17 -11.73 -12.08
C HIS A 151 10.40 -10.53 -11.15
N ASP A 152 9.33 -9.92 -10.64
CA ASP A 152 9.43 -8.76 -9.74
C ASP A 152 10.10 -9.14 -8.40
N LEU A 153 9.86 -10.34 -7.87
CA LEU A 153 10.58 -10.87 -6.70
C LEU A 153 12.07 -11.07 -6.97
N THR A 154 12.44 -11.62 -8.13
CA THR A 154 13.84 -11.75 -8.55
C THR A 154 14.54 -10.39 -8.61
N VAL A 155 13.87 -9.39 -9.21
CA VAL A 155 14.38 -8.01 -9.26
C VAL A 155 14.51 -7.44 -7.85
N PHE A 156 13.53 -7.66 -6.98
CA PHE A 156 13.56 -7.21 -5.58
C PHE A 156 14.76 -7.81 -4.82
N PHE A 157 15.00 -9.12 -4.92
CA PHE A 157 16.14 -9.76 -4.27
C PHE A 157 17.47 -9.25 -4.80
N ARG A 158 17.63 -9.13 -6.12
CA ARG A 158 18.84 -8.56 -6.74
C ARG A 158 19.14 -7.18 -6.19
N PHE A 159 18.14 -6.31 -6.17
CA PHE A 159 18.30 -4.96 -5.64
C PHE A 159 18.62 -4.96 -4.13
N GLY A 160 17.91 -5.76 -3.34
CA GLY A 160 18.14 -5.87 -1.89
C GLY A 160 19.56 -6.34 -1.55
N PHE A 161 20.05 -7.36 -2.24
CA PHE A 161 21.41 -7.88 -2.01
C PHE A 161 22.51 -6.95 -2.54
N GLN A 162 22.29 -6.28 -3.68
CA GLN A 162 23.21 -5.22 -4.13
C GLN A 162 23.32 -4.09 -3.11
N LYS A 163 22.20 -3.72 -2.47
CA LYS A 163 22.21 -2.72 -1.41
C LYS A 163 23.00 -3.18 -0.20
N ILE A 164 22.82 -4.42 0.25
CA ILE A 164 23.57 -5.00 1.37
C ILE A 164 25.07 -5.02 1.06
N LEU A 165 25.45 -5.42 -0.15
CA LEU A 165 26.84 -5.41 -0.61
C LEU A 165 27.46 -4.01 -0.55
N ALA A 166 26.71 -2.99 -0.97
CA ALA A 166 27.18 -1.60 -0.95
C ALA A 166 27.27 -1.01 0.47
N GLU A 167 26.39 -1.42 1.39
CA GLU A 167 26.35 -0.91 2.77
C GLU A 167 27.33 -1.65 3.71
N ARG A 168 27.70 -2.89 3.36
CA ARG A 168 28.58 -3.77 4.15
C ARG A 168 29.84 -4.17 3.39
N GLU A 169 30.41 -3.22 2.66
CA GLU A 169 31.62 -3.42 1.88
C GLU A 169 32.78 -3.85 2.81
N GLY A 170 33.29 -5.07 2.61
CA GLY A 170 34.34 -5.68 3.43
C GLY A 170 33.89 -6.83 4.34
N ASP A 171 32.60 -6.94 4.64
CA ASP A 171 32.05 -8.09 5.39
C ASP A 171 31.78 -9.29 4.47
N ILE A 172 31.46 -9.03 3.20
CA ILE A 172 31.16 -10.06 2.21
C ILE A 172 32.43 -10.34 1.41
N SER A 173 32.93 -11.58 1.53
CA SER A 173 34.19 -11.98 0.89
C SER A 173 33.96 -12.75 -0.42
N SER A 174 32.77 -13.31 -0.66
CA SER A 174 32.51 -14.13 -1.84
C SER A 174 32.31 -13.29 -3.11
N GLU A 175 33.13 -13.57 -4.11
CA GLU A 175 32.99 -12.98 -5.45
C GLU A 175 31.68 -13.48 -6.10
N GLY A 176 30.84 -12.56 -6.57
CA GLY A 176 29.55 -12.89 -7.18
C GLY A 176 28.42 -13.22 -6.20
N TRP A 177 28.61 -12.94 -4.90
CA TRP A 177 27.54 -13.06 -3.90
C TRP A 177 26.28 -12.27 -4.29
N PRO A 178 25.06 -12.80 -4.06
CA PRO A 178 24.73 -14.11 -3.47
C PRO A 178 24.66 -15.28 -4.49
N GLY A 179 24.91 -15.01 -5.77
CA GLY A 179 24.75 -15.96 -6.88
C GLY A 179 23.30 -16.07 -7.40
N GLU A 180 23.17 -16.37 -8.70
CA GLU A 180 21.88 -16.44 -9.38
C GLU A 180 21.01 -17.63 -8.93
N GLU A 181 21.63 -18.76 -8.58
CA GLU A 181 20.93 -19.93 -8.04
C GLU A 181 20.24 -19.60 -6.70
N THR A 182 20.93 -18.88 -5.81
CA THR A 182 20.38 -18.41 -4.55
C THR A 182 19.18 -17.50 -4.78
N ILE A 183 19.30 -16.54 -5.70
CA ILE A 183 18.20 -15.63 -6.05
C ILE A 183 16.99 -16.39 -6.60
N TYR A 184 17.22 -17.41 -7.43
CA TYR A 184 16.16 -18.27 -7.95
C TYR A 184 15.44 -19.02 -6.83
N ILE A 185 16.19 -19.67 -5.93
CA ILE A 185 15.61 -20.42 -4.79
C ILE A 185 14.81 -19.48 -3.89
N LEU A 186 15.37 -18.32 -3.54
CA LEU A 186 14.67 -17.33 -2.70
C LEU A 186 13.40 -16.81 -3.38
N THR A 187 13.42 -16.62 -4.70
CA THR A 187 12.24 -16.23 -5.49
C THR A 187 11.15 -17.28 -5.40
N GLU A 188 11.49 -18.56 -5.61
CA GLU A 188 10.53 -19.67 -5.52
C GLU A 188 9.94 -19.81 -4.12
N LYS A 189 10.76 -19.61 -3.08
CA LYS A 189 10.33 -19.71 -1.67
C LYS A 189 9.52 -18.50 -1.21
N ALA A 190 9.85 -17.31 -1.68
CA ALA A 190 9.12 -16.10 -1.33
C ALA A 190 7.83 -15.92 -2.11
N TYR A 191 7.70 -16.54 -3.29
CA TYR A 191 6.50 -16.39 -4.10
C TYR A 191 5.22 -16.79 -3.34
N PRO A 192 4.14 -15.97 -3.36
CA PRO A 192 3.98 -14.64 -3.99
C PRO A 192 4.12 -13.45 -3.00
N LEU A 193 4.78 -13.64 -1.86
CA LEU A 193 4.82 -12.70 -0.73
C LEU A 193 6.09 -11.84 -0.72
N PHE A 194 6.00 -10.58 -1.14
CA PHE A 194 7.13 -9.64 -1.05
C PHE A 194 7.52 -9.30 0.39
N ILE A 195 6.58 -9.38 1.33
CA ILE A 195 6.90 -9.22 2.75
C ILE A 195 7.91 -10.27 3.23
N PHE A 196 7.85 -11.48 2.68
CA PHE A 196 8.81 -12.53 3.00
C PHE A 196 10.19 -12.23 2.40
N ALA A 197 10.23 -11.80 1.12
CA ALA A 197 11.47 -11.36 0.49
C ALA A 197 12.14 -10.19 1.22
N SER A 198 11.35 -9.21 1.66
CA SER A 198 11.84 -8.09 2.47
C SER A 198 12.36 -8.53 3.83
N THR A 199 11.72 -9.52 4.45
CA THR A 199 12.14 -10.07 5.74
C THR A 199 13.49 -10.78 5.62
N ILE A 200 13.67 -11.59 4.57
CA ILE A 200 14.95 -12.23 4.25
C ILE A 200 16.04 -11.18 4.06
N CYS A 201 15.82 -10.17 3.21
CA CYS A 201 16.84 -9.14 2.97
C CYS A 201 17.23 -8.42 4.27
N ARG A 202 16.25 -8.05 5.09
CA ARG A 202 16.50 -7.40 6.38
C ARG A 202 17.22 -8.31 7.37
N PHE A 203 16.86 -9.60 7.41
CA PHE A 203 17.54 -10.57 8.24
C PHE A 203 19.01 -10.65 7.85
N VAL A 204 19.32 -10.81 6.56
CA VAL A 204 20.71 -10.86 6.05
C VAL A 204 21.45 -9.53 6.28
N ALA A 205 20.75 -8.40 6.22
CA ALA A 205 21.32 -7.07 6.44
C ALA A 205 21.62 -6.71 7.91
N ASP A 206 21.49 -7.64 8.86
CA ASP A 206 21.75 -7.36 10.28
C ASP A 206 23.21 -6.95 10.53
N GLU A 207 23.42 -5.72 10.99
CA GLU A 207 24.76 -5.12 11.19
C GLU A 207 25.62 -5.86 12.23
N THR A 208 25.01 -6.69 13.09
CA THR A 208 25.71 -7.36 14.20
C THR A 208 26.18 -8.76 13.87
N GLU A 209 25.78 -9.30 12.71
CA GLU A 209 26.03 -10.68 12.33
C GLU A 209 26.55 -10.76 10.90
N ASP A 210 27.19 -11.88 10.54
CA ASP A 210 27.77 -12.07 9.21
C ASP A 210 26.66 -12.33 8.16
N PRO A 211 26.64 -11.58 7.04
CA PRO A 211 25.58 -11.71 6.04
C PRO A 211 25.70 -13.00 5.20
N GLU A 212 26.91 -13.53 5.01
CA GLU A 212 27.14 -14.77 4.28
C GLU A 212 26.67 -15.98 5.10
N GLU A 213 27.00 -16.03 6.39
CA GLU A 213 26.54 -17.06 7.33
C GLU A 213 25.02 -17.06 7.47
N ARG A 214 24.40 -15.88 7.57
CA ARG A 214 22.94 -15.77 7.69
C ARG A 214 22.21 -16.22 6.44
N LEU A 215 22.75 -15.86 5.27
CA LEU A 215 22.20 -16.36 4.01
C LEU A 215 22.40 -17.87 3.88
N ALA A 216 23.58 -18.39 4.22
CA ALA A 216 23.86 -19.82 4.21
C ALA A 216 22.89 -20.61 5.13
N GLY A 217 22.61 -20.10 6.34
CA GLY A 217 21.64 -20.69 7.25
C GLY A 217 20.21 -20.75 6.68
N ILE A 218 19.78 -19.71 5.96
CA ILE A 218 18.50 -19.73 5.24
C ILE A 218 18.50 -20.81 4.15
N MET A 219 19.60 -20.94 3.41
CA MET A 219 19.72 -21.91 2.32
C MET A 219 19.76 -23.36 2.83
N GLU A 220 20.48 -23.63 3.92
CA GLU A 220 20.51 -24.92 4.59
C GLU A 220 19.11 -25.30 5.13
N TYR A 221 18.40 -24.34 5.72
CA TYR A 221 17.02 -24.55 6.16
C TYR A 221 16.11 -24.97 5.00
N TYR A 222 16.25 -24.37 3.82
CA TYR A 222 15.46 -24.76 2.64
C TYR A 222 15.85 -26.12 2.05
N GLN A 223 17.12 -26.52 2.17
CA GLN A 223 17.58 -27.84 1.73
C GLN A 223 17.06 -28.95 2.65
N THR A 224 17.14 -28.74 3.97
CA THR A 224 16.71 -29.73 4.98
C THR A 224 15.20 -29.92 5.05
N THR A 225 14.41 -28.91 4.70
CA THR A 225 12.94 -28.99 4.72
C THR A 225 12.31 -29.54 3.44
N GLY A 226 13.11 -29.89 2.42
CA GLY A 226 12.79 -30.84 1.34
C GLY A 226 11.63 -30.50 0.38
N HIS A 227 10.40 -30.30 0.87
CA HIS A 227 9.17 -30.21 0.05
C HIS A 227 8.02 -29.43 0.71
N ALA A 228 8.26 -28.29 1.37
CA ALA A 228 7.16 -27.42 1.80
C ALA A 228 6.89 -26.30 0.77
N SER A 229 5.78 -26.42 0.04
CA SER A 229 5.07 -25.27 -0.53
C SER A 229 3.61 -25.69 -0.76
N GLN A 230 2.63 -25.01 -0.18
CA GLN A 230 2.02 -23.87 -0.88
C GLN A 230 1.41 -22.78 0.04
N LEU A 231 1.47 -23.00 1.34
CA LEU A 231 1.15 -22.10 2.46
C LEU A 231 1.49 -22.86 3.76
N ASP A 232 2.27 -23.95 3.69
CA ASP A 232 2.07 -25.15 4.52
C ASP A 232 2.59 -25.11 5.95
N GLN A 233 2.76 -23.90 6.44
CA GLN A 233 2.43 -23.59 7.80
C GLN A 233 2.07 -22.10 7.80
N THR A 234 0.83 -21.66 7.51
CA THR A 234 0.52 -20.27 7.06
C THR A 234 1.34 -19.12 7.68
N TYR A 235 1.79 -19.21 8.94
CA TYR A 235 2.93 -18.44 9.50
C TYR A 235 3.67 -19.19 10.67
N ARG A 236 3.65 -20.53 10.73
CA ARG A 236 3.85 -21.28 12.01
C ARG A 236 5.32 -21.59 12.42
N PRO A 237 6.31 -21.69 11.53
CA PRO A 237 7.73 -21.91 11.85
C PRO A 237 8.59 -20.70 11.44
N ASP A 238 8.01 -19.72 10.73
CA ASP A 238 8.66 -18.46 10.34
C ASP A 238 9.21 -17.72 11.58
N LEU A 239 8.62 -17.97 12.75
CA LEU A 239 9.06 -17.43 14.03
C LEU A 239 10.09 -18.29 14.78
N ASN A 240 9.92 -19.62 14.89
CA ASN A 240 10.67 -20.40 15.89
C ASN A 240 12.16 -20.60 15.56
N TYR A 241 12.54 -20.56 14.29
CA TYR A 241 13.94 -20.75 13.89
C TYR A 241 14.73 -19.43 13.83
N LEU A 242 14.08 -18.33 13.45
CA LEU A 242 14.63 -16.97 13.60
C LEU A 242 14.80 -16.56 15.08
N LEU A 243 14.06 -17.21 15.99
CA LEU A 243 14.03 -16.94 17.45
C LEU A 243 14.71 -18.03 18.30
N ALA A 244 15.49 -18.95 17.72
CA ALA A 244 16.31 -19.86 18.51
C ALA A 244 17.50 -19.11 19.14
N GLY A 245 17.21 -18.21 20.09
CA GLY A 245 18.19 -17.41 20.84
C GLY A 245 17.82 -15.95 21.11
N LYS A 246 16.82 -15.37 20.41
CA LYS A 246 16.37 -13.97 20.60
C LYS A 246 14.86 -13.92 20.84
N SER A 247 14.40 -13.02 21.72
CA SER A 247 13.06 -13.08 22.30
C SER A 247 11.99 -12.63 21.31
N GLU A 248 10.77 -13.15 21.43
CA GLU A 248 9.53 -12.72 20.72
C GLU A 248 9.36 -11.19 20.61
N LYS A 249 9.98 -10.44 21.53
CA LYS A 249 10.04 -8.97 21.58
C LYS A 249 10.80 -8.35 20.40
N ASP A 250 11.83 -9.02 19.88
CA ASP A 250 12.71 -8.53 18.81
C ASP A 250 12.01 -8.62 17.44
N PHE A 251 11.21 -9.67 17.22
CA PHE A 251 10.38 -9.84 16.03
C PHE A 251 9.23 -8.83 15.99
N LEU A 252 8.55 -8.59 17.13
CA LEU A 252 7.55 -7.52 17.23
C LEU A 252 8.17 -6.12 17.07
N MET A 253 9.41 -5.91 17.50
CA MET A 253 10.15 -4.68 17.19
C MET A 253 10.44 -4.55 15.70
N LEU A 254 10.86 -5.61 15.03
CA LEU A 254 11.15 -5.62 13.61
C LEU A 254 9.89 -5.33 12.77
N LEU A 255 8.75 -5.94 13.09
CA LEU A 255 7.48 -5.65 12.40
C LEU A 255 6.99 -4.21 12.66
N LYS A 256 7.09 -3.70 13.89
CA LYS A 256 6.78 -2.30 14.23
C LYS A 256 7.73 -1.30 13.57
N ARG A 257 8.99 -1.69 13.31
CA ARG A 257 9.99 -0.85 12.64
C ARG A 257 9.81 -0.83 11.12
N SER A 258 9.22 -1.86 10.51
CA SER A 258 8.85 -1.85 9.08
C SER A 258 7.65 -0.94 8.77
N GLU A 259 6.83 -0.59 9.77
CA GLU A 259 5.76 0.40 9.63
C GLU A 259 6.28 1.86 9.67
N SER A 260 7.54 2.07 10.09
CA SER A 260 8.09 3.41 10.40
C SER A 260 9.27 3.89 9.53
N VAL A 261 9.65 3.19 8.46
CA VAL A 261 10.73 3.64 7.56
C VAL A 261 10.18 4.13 6.22
N PRO A 262 10.44 5.40 5.83
CA PRO A 262 10.09 5.94 4.53
C PRO A 262 11.11 5.47 3.50
N PHE A 263 10.99 4.23 3.07
CA PHE A 263 11.69 3.78 1.87
C PHE A 263 11.05 4.51 0.66
N PRO A 264 11.82 5.10 -0.27
CA PRO A 264 11.28 5.81 -1.42
C PRO A 264 10.78 4.78 -2.43
N LEU A 265 9.66 4.15 -2.09
CA LEU A 265 9.05 3.10 -2.89
C LEU A 265 7.99 3.73 -3.77
N SER A 266 8.14 3.51 -5.07
CA SER A 266 7.07 3.73 -6.04
C SER A 266 5.79 3.05 -5.58
N LEU A 267 4.63 3.57 -6.01
CA LEU A 267 3.31 2.98 -5.74
C LEU A 267 3.28 1.46 -5.97
N SER A 268 4.10 0.95 -6.89
CA SER A 268 4.23 -0.47 -7.19
C SER A 268 4.66 -1.32 -5.99
N THR A 269 5.50 -0.84 -5.06
CA THR A 269 5.99 -1.66 -3.95
C THR A 269 5.07 -1.59 -2.72
N ARG A 270 4.34 -0.48 -2.52
CA ARG A 270 3.32 -0.39 -1.46
C ARG A 270 2.14 -1.33 -1.74
N MET A 271 1.81 -1.55 -3.01
CA MET A 271 0.82 -2.53 -3.44
C MET A 271 1.15 -3.99 -3.04
N VAL A 272 2.37 -4.28 -2.59
CA VAL A 272 2.85 -5.66 -2.40
C VAL A 272 3.09 -6.06 -0.93
N GLN A 273 2.94 -5.12 0.01
CA GLN A 273 3.04 -5.43 1.44
C GLN A 273 1.75 -6.02 2.01
N SER A 274 0.60 -5.89 1.34
CA SER A 274 -0.66 -6.42 1.84
C SER A 274 -0.93 -7.83 1.28
N ALA A 275 -1.09 -8.78 2.20
CA ALA A 275 -1.04 -10.21 1.97
C ALA A 275 -2.06 -10.71 0.93
N LYS A 276 -1.54 -11.31 -0.15
CA LYS A 276 -2.14 -12.29 -1.08
C LYS A 276 -3.50 -12.02 -1.75
N ARG A 277 -4.27 -10.99 -1.39
CA ARG A 277 -5.56 -10.72 -2.03
C ARG A 277 -5.84 -9.23 -1.97
N CYS A 278 -5.16 -8.43 -2.77
CA CYS A 278 -5.50 -7.02 -2.89
C CYS A 278 -6.16 -6.72 -4.22
N LEU A 279 -7.17 -5.88 -4.13
CA LEU A 279 -7.82 -5.22 -5.22
C LEU A 279 -7.41 -3.76 -5.19
N VAL A 280 -6.98 -3.27 -6.34
CA VAL A 280 -6.76 -1.84 -6.56
C VAL A 280 -7.83 -1.32 -7.48
N LEU A 281 -8.52 -0.29 -7.03
CA LEU A 281 -9.48 0.47 -7.82
C LEU A 281 -8.88 1.81 -8.18
N ILE A 282 -9.10 2.22 -9.43
CA ILE A 282 -8.65 3.52 -9.92
C ILE A 282 -9.86 4.25 -10.48
N PHE A 283 -10.26 5.34 -9.83
CA PHE A 283 -11.25 6.27 -10.37
C PHE A 283 -10.53 7.37 -11.14
N ARG A 284 -10.88 7.53 -12.42
CA ARG A 284 -10.29 8.56 -13.29
C ARG A 284 -11.24 9.75 -13.48
N PRO A 285 -10.71 10.96 -13.73
CA PRO A 285 -11.52 12.09 -14.17
C PRO A 285 -12.34 11.75 -15.43
N SER A 286 -13.50 12.37 -15.60
CA SER A 286 -14.38 12.09 -16.75
C SER A 286 -13.64 12.28 -18.10
N ARG A 287 -13.85 11.35 -19.04
CA ARG A 287 -13.18 11.30 -20.36
C ARG A 287 -13.50 12.47 -21.29
N ARG A 288 -14.31 13.45 -20.87
CA ARG A 288 -14.78 14.58 -21.72
C ARG A 288 -13.69 15.50 -22.26
N TRP A 289 -12.42 15.29 -21.89
CA TRP A 289 -11.29 16.09 -22.36
C TRP A 289 -10.13 15.28 -22.98
N LEU A 290 -10.25 13.95 -23.07
CA LEU A 290 -9.20 13.12 -23.70
C LEU A 290 -9.33 13.01 -25.22
N THR A 291 -10.36 13.60 -25.82
CA THR A 291 -10.53 13.68 -27.28
C THR A 291 -9.74 14.82 -27.94
N GLY A 292 -8.77 15.42 -27.25
CA GLY A 292 -7.97 16.54 -27.76
C GLY A 292 -6.57 16.19 -28.27
N ILE A 293 -6.16 14.91 -28.25
CA ILE A 293 -4.86 14.50 -28.79
C ILE A 293 -5.05 13.21 -29.61
N ALA A 294 -5.72 13.37 -30.74
CA ALA A 294 -5.54 12.53 -31.92
C ALA A 294 -5.38 13.49 -33.10
N GLU A 295 -4.52 13.11 -34.05
CA GLU A 295 -4.23 13.77 -35.34
C GLU A 295 -3.11 14.82 -35.37
N TYR A 296 -1.91 14.34 -35.70
CA TYR A 296 -0.98 14.82 -36.76
C TYR A 296 0.02 13.63 -36.91
N GLY A 297 0.13 12.86 -38.00
CA GLY A 297 0.28 13.26 -39.41
C GLY A 297 1.60 14.01 -39.55
N ASP A 298 2.71 13.50 -40.08
CA ASP A 298 3.00 12.42 -41.05
C ASP A 298 4.18 11.52 -40.61
#